data_AF-S6G3I3-F1
#
_entry.id   AF-S6G3I3-F1
#
_cell.length_a   1.000
_cell.length_b   1.000
_cell.length_c   1.000
_cell.angle_alpha   90.00
_cell.angle_beta   90.00
_cell.angle_gamma   90.00
#
_symmetry.space_group_name_H-M   'P 1'
#
loop_
_entity.id
_entity.type
_entity.pdbx_description
1 polymer ?
#
loop_
_entity_poly.entity_id
_entity_poly.type
_entity_poly.pdbx_seq_one_letter_code
_entity_poly.pdbx_strand_id
1 'polypeptide(L)'
;MTEKKTNKSACNLKLKLVKNKSIIAISLWVLLSLCVVLFLVLTTSLLRQDWIDGNSFSDPSNSNHTSLTYNNVKPEYGKIRIYSLTMTVGMMLSIAYSLVNFYKKGLSINDLSLSVIFIIPASLLGASFFGKIDQTNISFFERFAFWEGGLAIHGGVFAGTFVGIIFFYIVGRRTKTSLLVYGDAIIPNILLGQVIGRWGNFFNHEVLGHPIAKIANSISRNYTDADIDQLFGAFLQNNARPLWLPDIILKNSLSVYNGPTTAINGVELSQGNLVLLSPIFFYESILLLTCWVVITFIIPNIYKLFSKPIDGNNNVIKIDWLFSFVQFFTPWVKSTDQKISSKDAWKQALSNNTKSDAVEEFKIKSSQIKSANKNFIVKKWQTNQLLLDLNNKNNYAITKSGVAMFSYFMLWNVVRYVLELTRSNDNLFISNNKDLSLSIIGLSVVIGFIGIICSQYVFCRLFRKVNWLYEVEYFSIVEV
;
A
#
# COMPACT_ATOMS: atom_id res chain seq x y z
N MET A 1 26.53 -22.79 -57.02
CA MET A 1 27.38 -22.59 -55.84
C MET A 1 27.99 -21.21 -56.00
N THR A 2 27.72 -20.17 -55.21
CA THR A 2 27.81 -19.99 -53.75
C THR A 2 26.94 -18.77 -53.38
N GLU A 3 25.96 -18.94 -52.51
CA GLU A 3 25.94 -18.62 -51.06
C GLU A 3 25.39 -17.22 -50.70
N LYS A 4 24.09 -17.22 -50.35
CA LYS A 4 23.38 -16.24 -49.52
C LYS A 4 24.08 -16.11 -48.16
N LYS A 5 24.62 -14.94 -47.82
CA LYS A 5 24.95 -14.56 -46.44
C LYS A 5 24.78 -13.06 -46.21
N THR A 6 23.55 -12.60 -45.91
CA THR A 6 23.30 -11.32 -45.21
C THR A 6 21.88 -11.28 -44.65
N ASN A 7 21.59 -12.01 -43.56
CA ASN A 7 20.39 -11.69 -42.76
C ASN A 7 20.41 -12.15 -41.29
N LYS A 8 21.61 -12.39 -40.71
CA LYS A 8 21.75 -12.86 -39.31
C LYS A 8 22.17 -11.79 -38.29
N SER A 9 22.57 -10.59 -38.71
CA SER A 9 23.10 -9.56 -37.77
C SER A 9 22.03 -8.64 -37.17
N ALA A 10 20.96 -8.30 -37.90
CA ALA A 10 19.94 -7.36 -37.43
C ALA A 10 19.06 -7.92 -36.29
N CYS A 11 18.82 -9.24 -36.27
CA CYS A 11 18.02 -9.90 -35.23
C CYS A 11 18.76 -9.94 -33.87
N ASN A 12 20.07 -10.15 -33.89
CA ASN A 12 20.91 -10.20 -32.68
C ASN A 12 21.11 -8.81 -32.04
N LEU A 13 21.11 -7.74 -32.83
CA LEU A 13 21.26 -6.37 -32.29
C LEU A 13 20.00 -5.91 -31.54
N LYS A 14 18.81 -6.21 -32.07
CA LYS A 14 17.52 -5.93 -31.39
C LYS A 14 17.38 -6.74 -30.10
N LEU A 15 17.78 -8.01 -30.08
CA LEU A 15 17.79 -8.85 -28.87
C LEU A 15 18.76 -8.34 -27.79
N LYS A 16 19.96 -7.86 -28.16
CA LYS A 16 20.91 -7.24 -27.21
C LYS A 16 20.40 -5.91 -26.64
N LEU A 17 19.79 -5.05 -27.45
CA LEU A 17 19.26 -3.74 -27.01
C LEU A 17 18.04 -3.88 -26.09
N VAL A 18 17.13 -4.83 -26.37
CA VAL A 18 15.98 -5.13 -25.50
C VAL A 18 16.44 -5.70 -24.15
N LYS A 19 17.48 -6.55 -24.15
CA LYS A 19 18.08 -7.14 -22.94
C LYS A 19 18.69 -6.07 -22.02
N ASN A 20 19.35 -5.05 -22.57
CA ASN A 20 19.94 -3.97 -21.77
C ASN A 20 18.89 -3.10 -21.07
N LYS A 21 17.77 -2.74 -21.74
CA LYS A 21 16.72 -1.92 -21.12
C LYS A 21 15.91 -2.69 -20.07
N SER A 22 15.67 -3.98 -20.27
CA SER A 22 14.98 -4.82 -19.27
C SER A 22 15.85 -5.07 -18.04
N ILE A 23 17.16 -5.26 -18.20
CA ILE A 23 18.11 -5.37 -17.08
C ILE A 23 18.15 -4.05 -16.30
N ILE A 24 18.23 -2.89 -16.96
CA ILE A 24 18.21 -1.59 -16.30
C ILE A 24 16.91 -1.42 -15.48
N ALA A 25 15.76 -1.79 -16.03
CA ALA A 25 14.50 -1.74 -15.31
C ALA A 25 14.46 -2.70 -14.10
N ILE A 26 14.96 -3.93 -14.23
CA ILE A 26 15.07 -4.90 -13.12
C ILE A 26 15.99 -4.34 -12.04
N SER A 27 17.17 -3.87 -12.42
CA SER A 27 18.15 -3.27 -11.52
C SER A 27 17.56 -2.06 -10.80
N LEU A 28 16.77 -1.23 -11.48
CA LEU A 28 16.07 -0.09 -10.85
C LEU A 28 15.00 -0.52 -9.85
N TRP A 29 14.21 -1.54 -10.17
CA TRP A 29 13.20 -2.09 -9.27
C TRP A 29 13.81 -2.77 -8.05
N VAL A 30 14.90 -3.50 -8.25
CA VAL A 30 15.69 -4.12 -7.18
C VAL A 30 16.36 -3.04 -6.34
N LEU A 31 16.96 -2.01 -6.95
CA LEU A 31 17.63 -0.92 -6.25
C LEU A 31 16.63 -0.04 -5.50
N LEU A 32 15.47 0.29 -6.06
CA LEU A 32 14.40 1.02 -5.37
C LEU A 32 13.87 0.19 -4.21
N SER A 33 13.60 -1.11 -4.42
CA SER A 33 13.14 -1.99 -3.34
C SER A 33 14.19 -2.12 -2.25
N LEU A 34 15.46 -2.26 -2.61
CA LEU A 34 16.59 -2.28 -1.68
C LEU A 34 16.74 -0.95 -0.96
N CYS A 35 16.64 0.20 -1.63
CA CYS A 35 16.74 1.52 -1.01
C CYS A 35 15.57 1.78 -0.07
N VAL A 36 14.35 1.37 -0.42
CA VAL A 36 13.19 1.48 0.48
C VAL A 36 13.34 0.52 1.66
N VAL A 37 13.77 -0.72 1.43
CA VAL A 37 14.05 -1.68 2.52
C VAL A 37 15.20 -1.19 3.38
N LEU A 38 16.30 -0.67 2.81
CA LEU A 38 17.43 -0.10 3.54
C LEU A 38 17.02 1.15 4.31
N PHE A 39 16.22 2.04 3.71
CA PHE A 39 15.69 3.20 4.39
C PHE A 39 14.82 2.78 5.58
N LEU A 40 13.89 1.84 5.37
CA LEU A 40 13.07 1.26 6.43
C LEU A 40 13.95 0.57 7.49
N VAL A 41 14.92 -0.25 7.10
CA VAL A 41 15.85 -0.94 8.01
C VAL A 41 16.74 0.04 8.79
N LEU A 42 17.26 1.09 8.16
CA LEU A 42 18.09 2.12 8.81
C LEU A 42 17.26 3.02 9.72
N THR A 43 16.01 3.34 9.35
CA THR A 43 15.07 3.98 10.29
C THR A 43 14.76 3.07 11.48
N THR A 44 14.99 1.76 11.37
CA THR A 44 14.69 0.78 12.44
C THR A 44 15.90 0.32 13.23
N SER A 45 17.13 0.48 12.73
CA SER A 45 18.32 0.36 13.58
C SER A 45 18.35 1.47 14.65
N LEU A 46 17.65 2.58 14.41
CA LEU A 46 17.35 3.61 15.41
C LEU A 46 16.23 3.20 16.41
N LEU A 47 15.49 2.11 16.15
CA LEU A 47 14.33 1.65 16.92
C LEU A 47 14.50 0.23 17.51
N ARG A 48 15.72 -0.34 17.43
CA ARG A 48 15.98 -1.75 17.73
C ARG A 48 16.23 -1.97 19.23
N GLN A 49 15.16 -2.13 20.02
CA GLN A 49 15.25 -2.53 21.42
C GLN A 49 14.02 -3.39 21.81
N ASP A 50 14.19 -4.29 22.79
CA ASP A 50 13.21 -5.33 23.13
C ASP A 50 12.05 -4.82 24.02
N TRP A 51 10.81 -5.16 23.62
CA TRP A 51 9.55 -4.76 24.27
C TRP A 51 9.11 -5.81 25.28
N ILE A 52 8.76 -5.38 26.48
CA ILE A 52 7.91 -6.12 27.40
C ILE A 52 6.90 -5.11 27.92
N ASP A 53 5.62 -5.33 27.60
CA ASP A 53 4.60 -4.71 28.41
C ASP A 53 3.26 -5.44 28.34
N GLY A 54 2.67 -5.54 29.53
CA GLY A 54 1.35 -6.05 29.84
C GLY A 54 0.57 -4.98 30.62
N ASN A 55 -0.31 -5.38 31.53
CA ASN A 55 -1.18 -4.52 32.36
C ASN A 55 -0.45 -3.55 33.34
N SER A 56 0.82 -3.22 33.06
CA SER A 56 1.71 -2.47 33.93
C SER A 56 1.71 -0.97 33.65
N PHE A 57 0.98 -0.46 32.66
CA PHE A 57 0.94 0.97 32.34
C PHE A 57 -0.51 1.46 32.32
N SER A 58 -0.79 2.53 33.04
CA SER A 58 -2.14 3.09 33.12
C SER A 58 -2.14 4.59 33.35
N ASP A 59 -3.28 5.20 33.06
CA ASP A 59 -3.62 6.53 33.57
C ASP A 59 -4.16 6.40 35.01
N PRO A 60 -3.55 7.10 35.99
CA PRO A 60 -4.00 7.03 37.38
C PRO A 60 -5.37 7.70 37.61
N SER A 61 -5.84 8.53 36.67
CA SER A 61 -7.17 9.16 36.68
C SER A 61 -8.26 8.32 35.99
N ASN A 62 -7.86 7.39 35.10
CA ASN A 62 -8.77 6.51 34.37
C ASN A 62 -8.12 5.17 34.03
N SER A 63 -8.50 4.12 34.75
CA SER A 63 -7.93 2.77 34.57
C SER A 63 -8.11 2.16 33.17
N ASN A 64 -9.03 2.72 32.35
CA ASN A 64 -9.26 2.23 30.99
C ASN A 64 -8.30 2.85 29.96
N HIS A 65 -7.52 3.86 30.34
CA HIS A 65 -6.54 4.51 29.46
C HIS A 65 -5.13 3.99 29.78
N THR A 66 -4.33 3.76 28.74
CA THR A 66 -2.91 3.40 28.92
C THR A 66 -2.01 4.61 29.05
N SER A 67 -2.53 5.83 28.87
CA SER A 67 -1.76 7.08 28.95
C SER A 67 -2.60 8.23 29.48
N LEU A 68 -1.92 9.25 30.01
CA LEU A 68 -2.53 10.44 30.59
C LEU A 68 -3.31 11.24 29.54
N THR A 69 -4.40 11.87 29.98
CA THR A 69 -5.16 12.84 29.18
C THR A 69 -4.63 14.25 29.44
N TYR A 70 -4.11 14.89 28.40
CA TYR A 70 -3.61 16.27 28.43
C TYR A 70 -4.33 17.15 27.41
N ASN A 71 -4.68 18.38 27.79
CA ASN A 71 -5.33 19.38 26.94
C ASN A 71 -6.63 18.87 26.30
N ASN A 72 -7.47 18.20 27.09
CA ASN A 72 -8.78 17.66 26.70
C ASN A 72 -8.79 16.69 25.51
N VAL A 73 -7.66 16.05 25.16
CA VAL A 73 -7.67 14.93 24.19
C VAL A 73 -8.43 13.75 24.80
N LYS A 74 -9.66 13.53 24.34
CA LYS A 74 -10.56 12.49 24.87
C LYS A 74 -10.96 11.50 23.77
N PRO A 75 -11.31 10.25 24.15
CA PRO A 75 -11.84 9.26 23.19
C PRO A 75 -13.20 9.69 22.60
N GLU A 76 -13.97 10.47 23.36
CA GLU A 76 -15.32 10.88 23.02
C GLU A 76 -15.51 12.38 23.25
N TYR A 77 -16.14 13.05 22.26
CA TYR A 77 -16.58 14.45 22.39
C TYR A 77 -18.09 14.49 22.20
N GLY A 78 -18.82 14.62 23.30
CA GLY A 78 -20.28 14.48 23.31
C GLY A 78 -20.70 13.06 22.94
N LYS A 79 -21.46 12.90 21.85
CA LYS A 79 -21.92 11.59 21.35
C LYS A 79 -21.01 10.98 20.28
N ILE A 80 -19.92 11.66 19.91
CA ILE A 80 -19.04 11.24 18.81
C ILE A 80 -17.81 10.55 19.38
N ARG A 81 -17.61 9.28 19.00
CA ARG A 81 -16.37 8.53 19.24
C ARG A 81 -15.34 8.89 18.17
N ILE A 82 -14.20 9.44 18.58
CA ILE A 82 -13.17 9.90 17.63
C ILE A 82 -12.53 8.74 16.89
N TYR A 83 -12.31 7.61 17.54
CA TYR A 83 -11.80 6.41 16.88
C TYR A 83 -12.66 6.01 15.67
N SER A 84 -13.97 5.86 15.86
CA SER A 84 -14.92 5.51 14.79
C SER A 84 -14.97 6.58 13.69
N LEU A 85 -14.86 7.85 14.07
CA LEU A 85 -14.77 8.96 13.13
C LEU A 85 -13.51 8.86 12.25
N THR A 86 -12.33 8.68 12.86
CA THR A 86 -11.07 8.55 12.12
C THR A 86 -11.07 7.35 11.17
N MET A 87 -11.61 6.21 11.60
CA MET A 87 -11.75 5.03 10.74
C MET A 87 -12.67 5.30 9.55
N THR A 88 -13.80 5.98 9.78
CA THR A 88 -14.75 6.34 8.72
C THR A 88 -14.14 7.32 7.73
N VAL A 89 -13.48 8.37 8.22
CA VAL A 89 -12.78 9.36 7.38
C VAL A 89 -11.65 8.68 6.58
N GLY A 90 -10.88 7.79 7.19
CA GLY A 90 -9.84 7.03 6.50
C GLY A 90 -10.40 6.15 5.39
N MET A 91 -11.52 5.45 5.63
CA MET A 91 -12.24 4.69 4.61
C MET A 91 -12.74 5.58 3.48
N MET A 92 -13.38 6.72 3.79
CA MET A 92 -13.86 7.67 2.80
C MET A 92 -12.73 8.23 1.92
N LEU A 93 -11.58 8.56 2.51
CA LEU A 93 -10.40 9.02 1.76
C LEU A 93 -9.85 7.92 0.84
N SER A 94 -9.83 6.68 1.31
CA SER A 94 -9.40 5.52 0.50
C SER A 94 -10.31 5.32 -0.72
N ILE A 95 -11.62 5.45 -0.54
CA ILE A 95 -12.62 5.37 -1.62
C ILE A 95 -12.49 6.56 -2.56
N ALA A 96 -12.41 7.78 -2.02
CA ALA A 96 -12.29 9.01 -2.80
C ALA A 96 -11.08 8.98 -3.74
N TYR A 97 -9.91 8.56 -3.23
CA TYR A 97 -8.73 8.44 -4.06
C TYR A 97 -8.83 7.28 -5.07
N SER A 98 -9.53 6.19 -4.71
CA SER A 98 -9.84 5.11 -5.65
C SER A 98 -10.72 5.60 -6.81
N LEU A 99 -11.71 6.46 -6.55
CA LEU A 99 -12.54 7.10 -7.59
C LEU A 99 -11.67 7.95 -8.53
N VAL A 100 -10.72 8.71 -7.99
CA VAL A 100 -9.75 9.48 -8.79
C VAL A 100 -8.89 8.55 -9.67
N ASN A 101 -8.43 7.41 -9.14
CA ASN A 101 -7.68 6.42 -9.92
C ASN A 101 -8.53 5.79 -11.03
N PHE A 102 -9.80 5.49 -10.74
CA PHE A 102 -10.75 4.97 -11.73
C PHE A 102 -10.94 5.97 -12.87
N TYR A 103 -11.23 7.24 -12.54
CA TYR A 103 -11.35 8.30 -13.53
C TYR A 103 -10.07 8.45 -14.36
N LYS A 104 -8.89 8.48 -13.71
CA LYS A 104 -7.60 8.62 -14.39
C LYS A 104 -7.32 7.48 -15.38
N LYS A 105 -7.78 6.27 -15.09
CA LYS A 105 -7.63 5.05 -15.90
C LYS A 105 -8.78 4.82 -16.91
N GLY A 106 -9.82 5.65 -16.90
CA GLY A 106 -11.00 5.47 -17.76
C GLY A 106 -11.91 4.33 -17.32
N LEU A 107 -11.89 3.95 -16.04
CA LEU A 107 -12.76 2.93 -15.44
C LEU A 107 -14.09 3.56 -15.00
N SER A 108 -15.14 2.74 -14.97
CA SER A 108 -16.48 3.16 -14.52
C SER A 108 -16.49 3.48 -13.02
N ILE A 109 -16.76 4.74 -12.69
CA ILE A 109 -16.96 5.22 -11.31
C ILE A 109 -18.20 4.54 -10.68
N ASN A 110 -19.21 4.25 -11.50
CA ASN A 110 -20.43 3.55 -11.07
C ASN A 110 -20.10 2.13 -10.60
N ASP A 111 -19.19 1.43 -11.27
CA ASP A 111 -18.79 0.06 -10.89
C ASP A 111 -18.07 0.05 -9.54
N LEU A 112 -17.20 1.05 -9.29
CA LEU A 112 -16.57 1.21 -7.97
C LEU A 112 -17.62 1.50 -6.90
N SER A 113 -18.54 2.42 -7.16
CA SER A 113 -19.60 2.80 -6.21
C SER A 113 -20.50 1.61 -5.87
N LEU A 114 -20.88 0.80 -6.87
CA LEU A 114 -21.65 -0.41 -6.68
C LEU A 114 -20.85 -1.47 -5.91
N SER A 115 -19.55 -1.60 -6.17
CA SER A 115 -18.69 -2.55 -5.44
C SER A 115 -18.65 -2.25 -3.94
N VAL A 116 -18.62 -0.97 -3.56
CA VAL A 116 -18.58 -0.52 -2.16
C VAL A 116 -19.81 -0.99 -1.39
N ILE A 117 -20.98 -0.97 -2.02
CA ILE A 117 -22.26 -1.42 -1.44
C ILE A 117 -22.22 -2.91 -1.06
N PHE A 118 -21.46 -3.73 -1.79
CA PHE A 118 -21.34 -5.16 -1.48
C PHE A 118 -20.13 -5.46 -0.59
N ILE A 119 -18.99 -4.82 -0.83
CA ILE A 119 -17.72 -5.12 -0.15
C ILE A 119 -17.76 -4.67 1.31
N ILE A 120 -18.26 -3.46 1.62
CA ILE A 120 -18.26 -2.97 3.01
C ILE A 120 -19.13 -3.85 3.93
N PRO A 121 -20.40 -4.15 3.60
CA PRO A 121 -21.22 -5.02 4.44
C PRO A 121 -20.61 -6.41 4.58
N ALA A 122 -20.08 -6.99 3.51
CA ALA A 122 -19.39 -8.28 3.57
C ALA A 122 -18.17 -8.24 4.50
N SER A 123 -17.38 -7.16 4.47
CA SER A 123 -16.27 -6.94 5.39
C SER A 123 -16.74 -6.84 6.85
N LEU A 124 -17.84 -6.12 7.13
CA LEU A 124 -18.36 -6.00 8.49
C LEU A 124 -18.90 -7.35 9.01
N LEU A 125 -19.66 -8.07 8.19
CA LEU A 125 -20.17 -9.40 8.51
C LEU A 125 -19.04 -10.41 8.74
N GLY A 126 -18.02 -10.40 7.88
CA GLY A 126 -16.84 -11.24 8.06
C GLY A 126 -16.07 -10.88 9.32
N ALA A 127 -15.87 -9.59 9.61
CA ALA A 127 -15.17 -9.16 10.82
C ALA A 127 -15.88 -9.61 12.09
N SER A 128 -17.21 -9.46 12.14
CA SER A 128 -18.04 -9.93 13.26
C SER A 128 -18.00 -11.45 13.41
N PHE A 129 -18.16 -12.18 12.31
CA PHE A 129 -18.21 -13.64 12.35
C PHE A 129 -16.92 -14.24 12.92
N PHE A 130 -15.77 -13.79 12.42
CA PHE A 130 -14.47 -14.27 12.89
C PHE A 130 -14.11 -13.73 14.28
N GLY A 131 -14.56 -12.52 14.64
CA GLY A 131 -14.29 -11.96 15.97
C GLY A 131 -15.10 -12.61 17.09
N LYS A 132 -16.20 -13.29 16.74
CA LYS A 132 -17.05 -14.02 17.67
C LYS A 132 -16.96 -15.54 17.49
N ILE A 133 -15.98 -16.05 16.73
CA ILE A 133 -15.93 -17.49 16.38
C ILE A 133 -15.74 -18.38 17.61
N ASP A 134 -14.90 -17.96 18.55
CA ASP A 134 -14.57 -18.72 19.76
C ASP A 134 -15.62 -18.56 20.89
N GLN A 135 -16.63 -17.69 20.70
CA GLN A 135 -17.69 -17.51 21.69
C GLN A 135 -18.69 -18.68 21.61
N THR A 136 -18.86 -19.41 22.71
CA THR A 136 -19.73 -20.60 22.79
C THR A 136 -21.18 -20.29 23.16
N ASN A 137 -21.43 -19.15 23.81
CA ASN A 137 -22.74 -18.78 24.38
C ASN A 137 -23.58 -17.85 23.50
N ILE A 138 -23.33 -17.80 22.19
CA ILE A 138 -24.04 -16.92 21.24
C ILE A 138 -24.66 -17.71 20.09
N SER A 139 -25.80 -17.24 19.60
CA SER A 139 -26.51 -17.86 18.46
C SER A 139 -25.75 -17.67 17.13
N PHE A 140 -26.09 -18.45 16.10
CA PHE A 140 -25.44 -18.33 14.79
C PHE A 140 -25.61 -16.94 14.16
N PHE A 141 -26.77 -16.29 14.32
CA PHE A 141 -27.03 -14.97 13.75
C PHE A 141 -26.37 -13.84 14.56
N GLU A 142 -26.21 -14.00 15.88
CA GLU A 142 -25.46 -13.05 16.72
C GLU A 142 -23.98 -12.95 16.31
N ARG A 143 -23.42 -14.01 15.70
CA ARG A 143 -22.06 -13.95 15.12
C ARG A 143 -21.92 -12.90 14.02
N PHE A 144 -23.02 -12.53 13.36
CA PHE A 144 -23.05 -11.50 12.32
C PHE A 144 -23.46 -10.10 12.83
N ALA A 145 -23.81 -9.97 14.11
CA ALA A 145 -24.19 -8.70 14.73
C ALA A 145 -22.96 -7.80 14.93
N PHE A 146 -22.57 -7.10 13.86
CA PHE A 146 -21.39 -6.21 13.83
C PHE A 146 -21.55 -4.94 14.67
N TRP A 147 -22.77 -4.63 15.13
CA TRP A 147 -23.07 -3.54 16.06
C TRP A 147 -22.73 -3.90 17.51
N GLU A 148 -22.44 -5.17 17.79
CA GLU A 148 -21.89 -5.62 19.06
C GLU A 148 -20.36 -5.75 18.96
N GLY A 149 -19.66 -5.68 20.10
CA GLY A 149 -18.22 -5.89 20.15
C GLY A 149 -17.79 -7.29 19.70
N GLY A 150 -16.49 -7.44 19.42
CA GLY A 150 -15.93 -8.70 18.91
C GLY A 150 -15.74 -8.71 17.40
N LEU A 151 -14.94 -7.77 16.88
CA LEU A 151 -14.61 -7.68 15.46
C LEU A 151 -13.16 -8.13 15.23
N ALA A 152 -12.95 -9.10 14.34
CA ALA A 152 -11.63 -9.53 13.90
C ALA A 152 -11.29 -8.95 12.52
N ILE A 153 -10.19 -8.19 12.42
CA ILE A 153 -9.77 -7.55 11.17
C ILE A 153 -9.55 -8.58 10.04
N HIS A 154 -8.97 -9.74 10.35
CA HIS A 154 -8.71 -10.80 9.36
C HIS A 154 -9.99 -11.28 8.67
N GLY A 155 -11.08 -11.42 9.41
CA GLY A 155 -12.37 -11.81 8.85
C GLY A 155 -12.93 -10.77 7.88
N GLY A 156 -12.79 -9.49 8.21
CA GLY A 156 -13.26 -8.41 7.34
C GLY A 156 -12.42 -8.25 6.07
N VAL A 157 -11.11 -8.44 6.17
CA VAL A 157 -10.21 -8.46 5.01
C VAL A 157 -10.53 -9.65 4.11
N PHE A 158 -10.73 -10.84 4.67
CA PHE A 158 -11.03 -12.05 3.90
C PHE A 158 -12.36 -11.93 3.15
N ALA A 159 -13.45 -11.63 3.86
CA ALA A 159 -14.78 -11.53 3.27
C ALA A 159 -14.87 -10.41 2.23
N GLY A 160 -14.30 -9.23 2.53
CA GLY A 160 -14.25 -8.10 1.60
C GLY A 160 -13.44 -8.41 0.34
N THR A 161 -12.27 -9.04 0.50
CA THR A 161 -11.42 -9.44 -0.64
C THR A 161 -12.12 -10.46 -1.51
N PHE A 162 -12.77 -11.46 -0.91
CA PHE A 162 -13.51 -12.49 -1.64
C PHE A 162 -14.63 -11.89 -2.49
N VAL A 163 -15.49 -11.06 -1.89
CA VAL A 163 -16.58 -10.38 -2.61
C VAL A 163 -16.04 -9.43 -3.67
N GLY A 164 -14.98 -8.67 -3.36
CA GLY A 164 -14.35 -7.77 -4.32
C GLY A 164 -13.77 -8.48 -5.54
N ILE A 165 -13.08 -9.62 -5.34
CA ILE A 165 -12.56 -10.44 -6.44
C ILE A 165 -13.70 -10.93 -7.33
N ILE A 166 -14.78 -11.45 -6.75
CA ILE A 166 -15.95 -11.93 -7.52
C ILE A 166 -16.56 -10.79 -8.32
N PHE A 167 -16.82 -9.65 -7.67
CA PHE A 167 -17.43 -8.49 -8.29
C PHE A 167 -16.60 -7.98 -9.48
N PHE A 168 -15.32 -7.67 -9.27
CA PHE A 168 -14.46 -7.13 -10.32
C PHE A 168 -14.07 -8.17 -11.36
N TYR A 169 -14.13 -9.47 -11.04
CA TYR A 169 -14.02 -10.51 -12.06
C TYR A 169 -15.21 -10.47 -13.03
N ILE A 170 -16.44 -10.39 -12.51
CA ILE A 170 -17.67 -10.31 -13.34
C ILE A 170 -17.68 -9.02 -14.16
N VAL A 171 -17.45 -7.87 -13.52
CA VAL A 171 -17.41 -6.58 -14.18
C VAL A 171 -16.28 -6.53 -15.22
N GLY A 172 -15.09 -7.01 -14.88
CA GLY A 172 -13.95 -7.08 -15.78
C GLY A 172 -14.19 -7.91 -17.04
N ARG A 173 -15.07 -8.92 -17.01
CA ARG A 173 -15.49 -9.64 -18.23
C ARG A 173 -16.35 -8.76 -19.14
N ARG A 174 -17.23 -7.93 -18.58
CA ARG A 174 -18.12 -7.04 -19.33
C ARG A 174 -17.36 -5.84 -19.90
N THR A 175 -16.48 -5.24 -19.11
CA THR A 175 -15.69 -4.06 -19.48
C THR A 175 -14.34 -4.40 -20.12
N LYS A 176 -14.04 -5.69 -20.30
CA LYS A 176 -12.75 -6.22 -20.80
C LYS A 176 -11.55 -5.65 -20.03
N THR A 177 -11.70 -5.43 -18.73
CA THR A 177 -10.65 -4.89 -17.87
C THR A 177 -10.07 -6.00 -16.99
N SER A 178 -8.75 -6.07 -16.89
CA SER A 178 -8.09 -7.05 -16.03
C SER A 178 -8.34 -6.77 -14.54
N LEU A 179 -8.52 -7.84 -13.75
CA LEU A 179 -8.60 -7.73 -12.29
C LEU A 179 -7.40 -7.02 -11.67
N LEU A 180 -6.20 -7.19 -12.25
CA LEU A 180 -4.99 -6.52 -11.79
C LEU A 180 -5.05 -5.00 -11.95
N VAL A 181 -5.81 -4.50 -12.94
CA VAL A 181 -6.01 -3.05 -13.13
C VAL A 181 -6.90 -2.47 -12.03
N TYR A 182 -7.96 -3.19 -11.65
CA TYR A 182 -8.78 -2.82 -10.49
C TYR A 182 -7.99 -2.91 -9.20
N GLY A 183 -7.21 -3.98 -9.02
CA GLY A 183 -6.30 -4.16 -7.88
C GLY A 183 -5.34 -2.99 -7.72
N ASP A 184 -4.64 -2.60 -8.79
CA ASP A 184 -3.74 -1.43 -8.78
C ASP A 184 -4.46 -0.10 -8.49
N ALA A 185 -5.75 0.00 -8.82
CA ALA A 185 -6.52 1.23 -8.62
C ALA A 185 -7.05 1.39 -7.19
N ILE A 186 -7.30 0.26 -6.49
CA ILE A 186 -7.97 0.22 -5.17
C ILE A 186 -6.98 -0.08 -4.05
N ILE A 187 -6.22 -1.17 -4.16
CA ILE A 187 -5.49 -1.78 -3.05
C ILE A 187 -4.45 -0.85 -2.41
N PRO A 188 -3.63 -0.08 -3.17
CA PRO A 188 -2.70 0.87 -2.57
C PRO A 188 -3.38 1.87 -1.63
N ASN A 189 -4.61 2.30 -1.95
CA ASN A 189 -5.32 3.34 -1.22
C ASN A 189 -5.80 2.89 0.17
N ILE A 190 -5.80 1.58 0.45
CA ILE A 190 -6.07 1.05 1.80
C ILE A 190 -5.09 1.64 2.83
N LEU A 191 -3.86 1.98 2.41
CA LEU A 191 -2.88 2.63 3.28
C LEU A 191 -3.39 3.97 3.81
N LEU A 192 -4.14 4.76 3.03
CA LEU A 192 -4.70 6.03 3.50
C LEU A 192 -5.66 5.80 4.68
N GLY A 193 -6.50 4.77 4.58
CA GLY A 193 -7.39 4.37 5.66
C GLY A 193 -6.63 3.99 6.93
N GLN A 194 -5.55 3.24 6.78
CA GLN A 194 -4.71 2.85 7.91
C GLN A 194 -3.98 4.05 8.52
N VAL A 195 -3.45 4.97 7.71
CA VAL A 195 -2.79 6.21 8.17
C VAL A 195 -3.72 6.99 9.09
N ILE A 196 -4.95 7.26 8.65
CA ILE A 196 -5.90 8.03 9.46
C ILE A 196 -6.43 7.20 10.64
N GLY A 197 -6.67 5.90 10.45
CA GLY A 197 -7.13 5.01 11.52
C GLY A 197 -6.18 4.94 12.71
N ARG A 198 -4.86 5.08 12.49
CA ARG A 198 -3.87 5.12 13.59
C ARG A 198 -4.04 6.31 14.51
N TRP A 199 -4.53 7.45 14.01
CA TRP A 199 -4.83 8.60 14.86
C TRP A 199 -6.01 8.33 15.78
N GLY A 200 -6.90 7.38 15.45
CA GLY A 200 -7.93 6.92 16.37
C GLY A 200 -7.34 6.31 17.65
N ASN A 201 -6.24 5.55 17.54
CA ASN A 201 -5.57 4.95 18.70
C ASN A 201 -5.00 6.03 19.64
N PHE A 202 -4.53 7.15 19.09
CA PHE A 202 -4.06 8.29 19.89
C PHE A 202 -5.18 8.89 20.74
N PHE A 203 -6.37 9.13 20.17
CA PHE A 203 -7.51 9.65 20.93
C PHE A 203 -8.09 8.65 21.94
N ASN A 204 -7.95 7.35 21.66
CA ASN A 204 -8.33 6.29 22.57
C ASN A 204 -7.29 6.02 23.66
N HIS A 205 -6.14 6.69 23.65
CA HIS A 205 -5.04 6.45 24.59
C HIS A 205 -4.64 4.96 24.64
N GLU A 206 -4.50 4.34 23.47
CA GLU A 206 -4.16 2.92 23.32
C GLU A 206 -3.02 2.70 22.31
N VAL A 207 -2.39 1.51 22.38
CA VAL A 207 -1.38 1.06 21.40
C VAL A 207 -0.17 2.00 21.32
N LEU A 208 0.35 2.41 22.48
CA LEU A 208 1.63 3.09 22.60
C LEU A 208 2.79 2.07 22.66
N GLY A 209 3.98 2.57 22.35
CA GLY A 209 5.24 1.84 22.30
C GLY A 209 6.17 2.18 23.45
N HIS A 210 7.45 1.80 23.34
CA HIS A 210 8.32 1.53 24.51
C HIS A 210 8.43 2.72 25.44
N PRO A 211 8.72 2.51 26.73
CA PRO A 211 9.27 3.57 27.55
C PRO A 211 10.57 4.10 26.91
N ILE A 212 10.58 5.39 26.59
CA ILE A 212 11.73 6.11 26.00
C ILE A 212 12.49 6.85 27.09
N ALA A 213 11.77 7.46 28.04
CA ALA A 213 12.36 8.28 29.08
C ALA A 213 11.50 8.27 30.34
N LYS A 214 12.15 8.21 31.50
CA LYS A 214 11.52 8.48 32.79
C LYS A 214 11.43 10.00 32.98
N ILE A 215 10.20 10.52 33.07
CA ILE A 215 9.94 11.96 33.22
C ILE A 215 9.93 12.38 34.68
N ALA A 216 9.27 11.59 35.54
CA ALA A 216 9.20 11.86 36.98
C ALA A 216 9.09 10.56 37.79
N ASN A 217 9.39 10.64 39.09
CA ASN A 217 9.28 9.49 39.99
C ASN A 217 7.83 9.12 40.31
N SER A 218 6.94 10.10 40.32
CA SER A 218 5.50 9.91 40.56
C SER A 218 4.68 11.08 40.02
N ILE A 219 3.39 10.84 39.84
CA ILE A 219 2.38 11.85 39.58
C ILE A 219 1.16 11.56 40.48
N SER A 220 0.44 12.61 40.90
CA SER A 220 -0.81 12.49 41.65
C SER A 220 -1.88 11.76 40.82
N ARG A 221 -2.81 11.06 41.49
CA ARG A 221 -3.99 10.47 40.82
C ARG A 221 -4.94 11.53 40.27
N ASN A 222 -5.05 12.66 40.95
CA ASN A 222 -5.86 13.81 40.53
C ASN A 222 -4.93 14.89 39.95
N TYR A 223 -4.23 14.56 38.88
CA TYR A 223 -3.35 15.52 38.21
C TYR A 223 -4.16 16.52 37.37
N THR A 224 -3.55 17.67 37.13
CA THR A 224 -4.02 18.70 36.19
C THR A 224 -3.02 18.86 35.05
N ASP A 225 -3.43 19.50 33.96
CA ASP A 225 -2.53 19.82 32.85
C ASP A 225 -1.31 20.64 33.32
N ALA A 226 -1.49 21.50 34.33
CA ALA A 226 -0.40 22.29 34.93
C ALA A 226 0.63 21.42 35.67
N ASP A 227 0.19 20.34 36.32
CA ASP A 227 1.10 19.38 36.97
C ASP A 227 1.96 18.65 35.94
N ILE A 228 1.35 18.27 34.81
CA ILE A 228 2.06 17.66 33.68
C ILE A 228 3.09 18.63 33.11
N ASP A 229 2.71 19.91 32.92
CA ASP A 229 3.59 20.95 32.41
C ASP A 229 4.78 21.19 33.32
N GLN A 230 4.56 21.24 34.64
CA GLN A 230 5.61 21.43 35.62
C GLN A 230 6.60 20.25 35.62
N LEU A 231 6.11 19.01 35.63
CA LEU A 231 6.95 17.81 35.63
C LEU A 231 7.75 17.70 34.33
N PHE A 232 7.10 17.94 33.18
CA PHE A 232 7.76 17.90 31.88
C PHE A 232 8.78 19.03 31.74
N GLY A 233 8.47 20.23 32.24
CA GLY A 233 9.41 21.36 32.29
C GLY A 233 10.63 21.08 33.15
N ALA A 234 10.45 20.51 34.35
CA ALA A 234 11.54 20.11 35.24
C ALA A 234 12.45 19.04 34.60
N PHE A 235 11.86 18.10 33.85
CA PHE A 235 12.63 17.12 33.08
C PHE A 235 13.53 17.81 32.04
N LEU A 236 13.00 18.77 31.27
CA LEU A 236 13.72 19.49 30.20
C LEU A 236 14.82 20.43 30.71
N GLN A 237 14.82 20.81 31.99
CA GLN A 237 15.92 21.58 32.58
C GLN A 237 17.21 20.76 32.69
N ASN A 238 17.07 19.45 32.94
CA ASN A 238 18.20 18.55 33.22
C ASN A 238 18.49 17.58 32.07
N ASN A 239 17.56 17.43 31.12
CA ASN A 239 17.64 16.47 30.03
C ASN A 239 17.30 17.12 28.69
N ALA A 240 17.91 16.61 27.62
CA ALA A 240 17.49 16.96 26.27
C ALA A 240 16.06 16.49 26.01
N ARG A 241 15.34 17.21 25.16
CA ARG A 241 13.99 16.83 24.72
C ARG A 241 14.03 15.41 24.11
N PRO A 242 13.22 14.44 24.59
CA PRO A 242 13.36 13.05 24.16
C PRO A 242 13.02 12.84 22.68
N LEU A 243 12.08 13.62 22.16
CA LEU A 243 11.57 13.52 20.79
C LEU A 243 11.23 14.92 20.23
N TRP A 244 11.39 15.08 18.92
CA TRP A 244 11.10 16.32 18.19
C TRP A 244 9.59 16.60 18.00
N LEU A 245 8.72 15.75 18.52
CA LEU A 245 7.27 15.83 18.33
C LEU A 245 6.64 16.94 19.19
N PRO A 246 5.51 17.54 18.78
CA PRO A 246 4.79 18.53 19.57
C PRO A 246 4.41 18.04 20.98
N ASP A 247 4.37 18.98 21.94
CA ASP A 247 4.04 18.69 23.35
C ASP A 247 2.70 17.98 23.53
N ILE A 248 1.70 18.28 22.68
CA ILE A 248 0.39 17.63 22.75
C ILE A 248 0.49 16.12 22.50
N ILE A 249 1.41 15.67 21.65
CA ILE A 249 1.62 14.24 21.38
C ILE A 249 2.43 13.62 22.51
N LEU A 250 3.50 14.29 22.96
CA LEU A 250 4.38 13.78 24.00
C LEU A 250 3.65 13.62 25.34
N LYS A 251 2.91 14.65 25.76
CA LYS A 251 2.21 14.66 27.05
C LYS A 251 1.05 13.66 27.08
N ASN A 252 0.34 13.48 25.96
CA ASN A 252 -0.67 12.42 25.82
C ASN A 252 -0.07 11.02 25.59
N SER A 253 1.26 10.90 25.49
CA SER A 253 1.97 9.61 25.47
C SER A 253 2.67 9.31 26.81
N LEU A 254 2.43 10.13 27.84
CA LEU A 254 2.89 9.84 29.19
C LEU A 254 2.03 8.75 29.81
N SER A 255 2.64 7.89 30.62
CA SER A 255 1.93 6.82 31.34
C SER A 255 2.59 6.54 32.69
N VAL A 256 1.80 6.02 33.64
CA VAL A 256 2.31 5.61 34.95
C VAL A 256 2.59 4.12 34.94
N TYR A 257 3.81 3.76 35.32
CA TYR A 257 4.23 2.36 35.45
C TYR A 257 3.80 1.77 36.80
N ASN A 258 3.09 0.64 36.77
CA ASN A 258 2.54 -0.10 37.90
C ASN A 258 3.15 -1.51 38.04
N GLY A 259 4.10 -1.88 37.19
CA GLY A 259 4.74 -3.20 37.20
C GLY A 259 5.87 -3.34 38.24
N PRO A 260 6.49 -4.53 38.32
CA PRO A 260 7.65 -4.78 39.18
C PRO A 260 8.86 -3.95 38.72
N THR A 261 9.81 -3.68 39.61
CA THR A 261 11.02 -2.94 39.27
C THR A 261 11.82 -3.67 38.19
N THR A 262 11.93 -3.05 37.02
CA THR A 262 12.62 -3.63 35.85
C THR A 262 13.32 -2.53 35.06
N ALA A 263 14.33 -2.90 34.28
CA ALA A 263 14.90 -2.00 33.28
C ALA A 263 14.33 -2.38 31.91
N ILE A 264 13.50 -1.50 31.35
CA ILE A 264 12.94 -1.68 30.01
C ILE A 264 13.60 -0.64 29.13
N ASN A 265 14.17 -1.07 28.00
CA ASN A 265 14.75 -0.16 27.02
C ASN A 265 15.92 0.72 27.55
N GLY A 266 16.66 0.23 28.56
CA GLY A 266 17.69 1.02 29.25
C GLY A 266 17.13 2.09 30.20
N VAL A 267 15.82 2.13 30.39
CA VAL A 267 15.14 2.99 31.36
C VAL A 267 14.85 2.15 32.61
N GLU A 268 15.39 2.55 33.75
CA GLU A 268 15.07 1.96 35.05
C GLU A 268 13.68 2.41 35.49
N LEU A 269 12.78 1.43 35.67
CA LEU A 269 11.38 1.64 36.02
C LEU A 269 11.10 1.05 37.40
N SER A 270 10.49 1.86 38.26
CA SER A 270 9.87 1.44 39.51
C SER A 270 8.40 1.79 39.52
N GLN A 271 7.61 1.07 40.32
CA GLN A 271 6.19 1.35 40.50
C GLN A 271 5.95 2.83 40.84
N GLY A 272 4.97 3.44 40.17
CA GLY A 272 4.60 4.85 40.25
C GLY A 272 5.33 5.79 39.29
N ASN A 273 6.37 5.34 38.59
CA ASN A 273 7.13 6.23 37.70
C ASN A 273 6.28 6.77 36.54
N LEU A 274 6.44 8.06 36.26
CA LEU A 274 5.88 8.72 35.09
C LEU A 274 6.85 8.57 33.92
N VAL A 275 6.40 7.92 32.87
CA VAL A 275 7.24 7.48 31.76
C VAL A 275 6.66 7.96 30.44
N LEU A 276 7.52 8.42 29.54
CA LEU A 276 7.14 8.73 28.17
C LEU A 276 7.18 7.46 27.33
N LEU A 277 6.03 7.07 26.80
CA LEU A 277 5.89 5.96 25.86
C LEU A 277 6.12 6.43 24.42
N SER A 278 6.61 5.53 23.57
CA SER A 278 6.85 5.81 22.16
C SER A 278 5.53 5.95 21.40
N PRO A 279 5.30 7.05 20.67
CA PRO A 279 4.07 7.24 19.91
C PRO A 279 4.10 6.43 18.60
N ILE A 280 3.98 5.10 18.70
CA ILE A 280 4.02 4.18 17.54
C ILE A 280 2.98 4.54 16.49
N PHE A 281 1.78 4.97 16.91
CA PHE A 281 0.72 5.38 15.99
C PHE A 281 1.21 6.44 14.97
N PHE A 282 2.06 7.36 15.40
CA PHE A 282 2.58 8.46 14.57
C PHE A 282 3.59 7.94 13.56
N TYR A 283 4.55 7.13 14.01
CA TYR A 283 5.56 6.53 13.13
C TYR A 283 4.92 5.59 12.10
N GLU A 284 3.98 4.74 12.54
CA GLU A 284 3.22 3.86 11.64
C GLU A 284 2.45 4.69 10.61
N SER A 285 1.81 5.80 11.00
CA SER A 285 1.12 6.70 10.08
C SER A 285 2.05 7.29 9.02
N ILE A 286 3.22 7.79 9.41
CA ILE A 286 4.19 8.37 8.45
C ILE A 286 4.72 7.31 7.50
N LEU A 287 5.08 6.12 8.01
CA LEU A 287 5.61 5.04 7.20
C LEU A 287 4.58 4.54 6.19
N LEU A 288 3.33 4.36 6.60
CA LEU A 288 2.24 3.95 5.72
C LEU A 288 1.94 5.01 4.66
N LEU A 289 1.94 6.30 5.03
CA LEU A 289 1.77 7.40 4.08
C LEU A 289 2.92 7.45 3.07
N THR A 290 4.16 7.26 3.52
CA THR A 290 5.33 7.20 2.66
C THR A 290 5.22 6.05 1.68
N CYS A 291 4.84 4.85 2.16
CA CYS A 291 4.58 3.70 1.29
C CYS A 291 3.51 4.02 0.24
N TRP A 292 2.41 4.68 0.64
CA TRP A 292 1.35 5.06 -0.29
C TRP A 292 1.85 6.04 -1.36
N VAL A 293 2.65 7.05 -0.99
CA VAL A 293 3.26 8.00 -1.93
C VAL A 293 4.17 7.28 -2.92
N VAL A 294 5.02 6.38 -2.43
CA VAL A 294 5.93 5.57 -3.27
C VAL A 294 5.13 4.73 -4.27
N ILE A 295 4.11 4.00 -3.81
CA ILE A 295 3.31 3.11 -4.67
C ILE A 295 2.48 3.88 -5.69
N THR A 296 1.93 5.03 -5.29
CA THR A 296 0.97 5.78 -6.10
C THR A 296 1.65 6.70 -7.10
N PHE A 297 2.76 7.34 -6.73
CA PHE A 297 3.40 8.37 -7.53
C PHE A 297 4.76 7.96 -8.10
N ILE A 298 5.58 7.23 -7.34
CA ILE A 298 6.96 6.90 -7.77
C ILE A 298 6.94 5.68 -8.68
N ILE A 299 6.41 4.56 -8.18
CA ILE A 299 6.37 3.26 -8.87
C ILE A 299 5.77 3.32 -10.29
N PRO A 300 4.61 3.97 -10.52
CA PRO A 300 4.01 3.99 -11.86
C PRO A 300 4.71 4.95 -12.82
N ASN A 301 5.53 5.88 -12.32
CA ASN A 301 6.18 6.92 -13.11
C ASN A 301 7.71 6.75 -13.22
N ILE A 302 8.30 5.75 -12.57
CA ILE A 302 9.75 5.57 -12.51
C ILE A 302 10.40 5.48 -13.90
N TYR A 303 9.73 4.83 -14.85
CA TYR A 303 10.25 4.67 -16.21
C TYR A 303 10.27 5.98 -17.00
N LYS A 304 9.44 6.96 -16.62
CA LYS A 304 9.36 8.28 -17.28
C LYS A 304 10.62 9.11 -17.02
N LEU A 305 11.39 8.79 -15.98
CA LEU A 305 12.67 9.45 -15.69
C LEU A 305 13.76 9.10 -16.71
N PHE A 306 13.64 7.94 -17.36
CA PHE A 306 14.69 7.39 -18.25
C PHE A 306 14.27 7.33 -19.72
N SER A 307 13.10 7.84 -20.06
CA SER A 307 12.56 7.78 -21.42
C SER A 307 11.76 9.04 -21.72
N LYS A 308 11.76 9.45 -22.99
CA LYS A 308 10.95 10.58 -23.46
C LYS A 308 9.77 10.04 -24.28
N PRO A 309 8.57 10.66 -24.19
CA PRO A 309 7.44 10.25 -25.03
C PRO A 309 7.71 10.63 -26.48
N ILE A 310 7.57 9.65 -27.38
CA ILE A 310 7.79 9.78 -28.82
C ILE A 310 6.45 9.56 -29.54
N ASP A 311 6.15 10.39 -30.54
CA ASP A 311 4.96 10.29 -31.38
C ASP A 311 5.09 9.20 -32.48
N GLY A 312 4.06 9.05 -33.32
CA GLY A 312 4.05 8.08 -34.41
C GLY A 312 5.04 8.37 -35.56
N ASN A 313 5.61 9.58 -35.60
CA ASN A 313 6.56 10.06 -36.60
C ASN A 313 8.00 10.11 -36.04
N ASN A 314 8.25 9.47 -34.88
CA ASN A 314 9.52 9.47 -34.16
C ASN A 314 9.98 10.83 -33.58
N ASN A 315 9.08 11.81 -33.44
CA ASN A 315 9.39 13.08 -32.79
C ASN A 315 9.10 13.02 -31.28
N VAL A 316 9.92 13.71 -30.49
CA VAL A 316 9.70 13.83 -29.04
C VAL A 316 8.54 14.79 -28.78
N ILE A 317 7.53 14.33 -28.05
CA ILE A 317 6.38 15.15 -27.66
C ILE A 317 6.84 16.15 -26.58
N LYS A 318 6.61 17.44 -26.83
CA LYS A 318 6.92 18.49 -25.85
C LYS A 318 5.88 18.46 -24.72
N ILE A 319 6.36 18.35 -23.48
CA ILE A 319 5.54 18.34 -22.27
C ILE A 319 5.53 19.75 -21.68
N ASP A 320 4.33 20.27 -21.43
CA ASP A 320 4.15 21.47 -20.60
C ASP A 320 4.00 21.04 -19.13
N TRP A 321 5.03 21.32 -18.32
CA TRP A 321 5.07 20.93 -16.91
C TRP A 321 4.11 21.75 -16.03
N LEU A 322 3.90 23.03 -16.34
CA LEU A 322 2.95 23.88 -15.63
C LEU A 322 1.54 23.37 -15.89
N PHE A 323 1.21 23.10 -17.16
CA PHE A 323 -0.06 22.50 -17.51
C PHE A 323 -0.23 21.09 -16.91
N SER A 324 0.84 20.29 -16.84
CA SER A 324 0.81 18.97 -16.20
C SER A 324 0.45 19.07 -14.71
N PHE A 325 0.97 20.07 -14.00
CA PHE A 325 0.63 20.32 -12.61
C PHE A 325 -0.84 20.78 -12.46
N VAL A 326 -1.31 21.69 -13.30
CA VAL A 326 -2.71 22.12 -13.29
C VAL A 326 -3.64 20.93 -13.56
N GLN A 327 -3.37 20.16 -14.62
CA GLN A 327 -4.19 19.00 -15.00
C GLN A 327 -4.16 17.88 -13.96
N PHE A 328 -3.12 17.81 -13.12
CA PHE A 328 -3.09 16.88 -11.99
C PHE A 328 -4.23 17.17 -10.99
N PHE A 329 -4.51 18.44 -10.71
CA PHE A 329 -5.61 18.89 -9.84
C PHE A 329 -6.93 19.07 -10.59
N THR A 330 -6.89 19.32 -11.90
CA THR A 330 -8.08 19.47 -12.75
C THR A 330 -8.09 18.42 -13.87
N PRO A 331 -8.28 17.12 -13.54
CA PRO A 331 -8.16 16.03 -14.51
C PRO A 331 -9.23 16.04 -15.61
N TRP A 332 -10.28 16.85 -15.48
CA TRP A 332 -11.31 17.09 -16.51
C TRP A 332 -10.87 18.06 -17.62
N VAL A 333 -9.79 18.82 -17.43
CA VAL A 333 -9.24 19.71 -18.45
C VAL A 333 -8.45 18.90 -19.47
N LYS A 334 -8.82 18.98 -20.75
CA LYS A 334 -8.19 18.22 -21.84
C LYS A 334 -6.95 18.95 -22.37
N SER A 335 -5.92 18.18 -22.77
CA SER A 335 -4.78 18.72 -23.51
C SER A 335 -5.21 19.27 -24.88
N THR A 336 -4.50 20.29 -25.35
CA THR A 336 -4.63 20.86 -26.70
C THR A 336 -3.32 20.69 -27.46
N ASP A 337 -3.33 20.87 -28.78
CA ASP A 337 -2.14 20.68 -29.64
C ASP A 337 -0.93 21.55 -29.21
N GLN A 338 -1.18 22.68 -28.54
CA GLN A 338 -0.14 23.58 -28.03
C GLN A 338 0.29 23.26 -26.57
N LYS A 339 -0.61 22.70 -25.75
CA LYS A 339 -0.37 22.41 -24.33
C LYS A 339 -0.73 20.96 -24.03
N ILE A 340 0.30 20.11 -24.02
CA ILE A 340 0.16 18.68 -23.74
C ILE A 340 0.73 18.38 -22.37
N SER A 341 -0.07 17.74 -21.53
CA SER A 341 0.38 17.29 -20.22
C SER A 341 1.28 16.05 -20.34
N SER A 342 2.08 15.79 -19.30
CA SER A 342 2.87 14.56 -19.21
C SER A 342 1.99 13.31 -19.30
N LYS A 343 0.81 13.32 -18.68
CA LYS A 343 -0.13 12.20 -18.74
C LYS A 343 -0.58 11.92 -20.17
N ASP A 344 -1.01 12.96 -20.88
CA ASP A 344 -1.56 12.82 -22.23
C ASP A 344 -0.47 12.55 -23.26
N ALA A 345 0.72 13.17 -23.13
CA ALA A 345 1.89 12.87 -23.95
C ALA A 345 2.29 11.40 -23.87
N TRP A 346 2.32 10.83 -22.65
CA TRP A 346 2.62 9.41 -22.46
C TRP A 346 1.48 8.51 -22.95
N LYS A 347 0.22 8.90 -22.76
CA LYS A 347 -0.92 8.15 -23.31
C LYS A 347 -0.86 8.12 -24.85
N GLN A 348 -0.53 9.24 -25.48
CA GLN A 348 -0.36 9.36 -26.93
C GLN A 348 0.82 8.53 -27.43
N ALA A 349 1.99 8.62 -26.78
CA ALA A 349 3.16 7.84 -27.16
C ALA A 349 2.95 6.32 -27.07
N LEU A 350 2.06 5.88 -26.17
CA LEU A 350 1.69 4.48 -26.00
C LEU A 350 0.58 4.02 -26.94
N SER A 351 -0.44 4.87 -27.19
CA SER A 351 -1.61 4.53 -28.01
C SER A 351 -1.43 4.77 -29.51
N ASN A 352 -0.73 5.82 -29.94
CA ASN A 352 -0.57 6.13 -31.37
C ASN A 352 0.34 5.12 -32.11
N ASN A 353 1.04 4.26 -31.37
CA ASN A 353 1.93 3.23 -31.92
C ASN A 353 1.20 1.96 -32.40
N THR A 354 -0.11 1.81 -32.16
CA THR A 354 -0.88 0.57 -32.44
C THR A 354 -1.88 0.73 -33.59
N LYS A 355 -1.43 1.34 -34.71
CA LYS A 355 -2.20 1.41 -35.97
C LYS A 355 -2.38 0.03 -36.61
N SER A 356 -3.37 -0.07 -37.52
CA SER A 356 -3.78 -1.24 -38.34
C SER A 356 -2.71 -2.30 -38.60
N ASP A 357 -1.49 -1.86 -38.94
CA ASP A 357 -0.33 -2.72 -39.23
C ASP A 357 -0.02 -3.71 -38.10
N ALA A 358 -0.15 -3.29 -36.83
CA ALA A 358 0.07 -4.14 -35.67
C ALA A 358 -0.99 -5.25 -35.55
N VAL A 359 -2.23 -4.97 -35.97
CA VAL A 359 -3.33 -5.95 -35.95
C VAL A 359 -3.08 -7.03 -37.00
N GLU A 360 -2.69 -6.63 -38.20
CA GLU A 360 -2.35 -7.56 -39.29
C GLU A 360 -1.11 -8.39 -38.95
N GLU A 361 -0.05 -7.75 -38.45
CA GLU A 361 1.17 -8.43 -38.00
C GLU A 361 0.86 -9.45 -36.90
N PHE A 362 -0.01 -9.10 -35.95
CA PHE A 362 -0.46 -10.02 -34.91
C PHE A 362 -1.25 -11.20 -35.48
N LYS A 363 -2.19 -10.97 -36.41
CA LYS A 363 -2.97 -12.04 -37.05
C LYS A 363 -2.05 -13.05 -37.74
N ILE A 364 -1.07 -12.59 -38.52
CA ILE A 364 -0.14 -13.45 -39.27
C ILE A 364 0.81 -14.21 -38.33
N LYS A 365 1.48 -13.52 -37.40
CA LYS A 365 2.48 -14.18 -36.54
C LYS A 365 1.83 -15.06 -35.48
N SER A 366 0.66 -14.68 -34.97
CA SER A 366 -0.06 -15.53 -34.01
C SER A 366 -0.52 -16.83 -34.65
N SER A 367 -0.97 -16.85 -35.91
CA SER A 367 -1.36 -18.10 -36.59
C SER A 367 -0.16 -19.04 -36.77
N GLN A 368 1.01 -18.51 -37.14
CA GLN A 368 2.27 -19.28 -37.22
C GLN A 368 2.70 -19.87 -35.88
N ILE A 369 2.59 -19.10 -34.79
CA ILE A 369 2.87 -19.60 -33.43
C ILE A 369 1.88 -20.70 -33.07
N LYS A 370 0.60 -20.53 -33.43
CA LYS A 370 -0.46 -21.51 -33.14
C LYS A 370 -0.23 -22.84 -33.86
N SER A 371 0.38 -22.85 -35.05
CA SER A 371 0.69 -24.06 -35.83
C SER A 371 2.02 -24.72 -35.47
N ALA A 372 3.02 -23.93 -35.05
CA ALA A 372 4.38 -24.45 -34.77
C ALA A 372 4.53 -25.18 -33.43
N ASN A 373 3.72 -24.85 -32.42
CA ASN A 373 3.88 -25.37 -31.06
C ASN A 373 2.67 -26.18 -30.58
N LYS A 374 2.92 -27.42 -30.13
CA LYS A 374 1.90 -28.29 -29.50
C LYS A 374 1.63 -27.96 -28.03
N ASN A 375 2.61 -27.42 -27.30
CA ASN A 375 2.43 -27.09 -25.88
C ASN A 375 1.63 -25.78 -25.71
N PHE A 376 0.49 -25.87 -25.02
CA PHE A 376 -0.41 -24.75 -24.76
C PHE A 376 0.25 -23.58 -24.02
N ILE A 377 1.11 -23.85 -23.03
CA ILE A 377 1.76 -22.81 -22.22
C ILE A 377 2.74 -22.03 -23.09
N VAL A 378 3.58 -22.73 -23.85
CA VAL A 378 4.57 -22.12 -24.76
C VAL A 378 3.87 -21.27 -25.83
N LYS A 379 2.80 -21.80 -26.42
CA LYS A 379 1.96 -21.10 -27.41
C LYS A 379 1.39 -19.81 -26.84
N LYS A 380 0.82 -19.86 -25.63
CA LYS A 380 0.24 -18.70 -24.95
C LYS A 380 1.30 -17.66 -24.60
N TRP A 381 2.44 -18.10 -24.08
CA TRP A 381 3.57 -17.25 -23.74
C TRP A 381 4.08 -16.47 -24.96
N GLN A 382 4.36 -17.16 -26.07
CA GLN A 382 4.85 -16.52 -27.30
C GLN A 382 3.81 -15.58 -27.92
N THR A 383 2.54 -15.98 -27.94
CA THR A 383 1.45 -15.14 -28.46
C THR A 383 1.31 -13.84 -27.66
N ASN A 384 1.35 -13.93 -26.32
CA ASN A 384 1.23 -12.77 -25.46
C ASN A 384 2.50 -11.92 -25.43
N GLN A 385 3.67 -12.51 -25.62
CA GLN A 385 4.92 -11.77 -25.82
C GLN A 385 4.85 -10.94 -27.10
N LEU A 386 4.37 -11.53 -28.20
CA LEU A 386 4.11 -10.79 -29.44
C LEU A 386 3.11 -9.65 -29.19
N LEU A 387 2.03 -9.91 -28.46
CA LEU A 387 1.04 -8.89 -28.11
C LEU A 387 1.64 -7.73 -27.30
N LEU A 388 2.52 -8.03 -26.35
CA LEU A 388 3.25 -7.04 -25.55
C LEU A 388 4.14 -6.16 -26.43
N ASP A 389 4.90 -6.78 -27.33
CA ASP A 389 5.87 -6.10 -28.18
C ASP A 389 5.16 -5.19 -29.19
N LEU A 390 4.03 -5.64 -29.75
CA LEU A 390 3.23 -4.84 -30.68
C LEU A 390 2.50 -3.68 -30.00
N ASN A 391 2.05 -3.85 -28.75
CA ASN A 391 1.45 -2.76 -27.97
C ASN A 391 2.50 -1.79 -27.37
N ASN A 392 3.80 -2.08 -27.50
CA ASN A 392 4.89 -1.24 -26.99
C ASN A 392 6.05 -1.16 -28.00
N LYS A 393 5.75 -0.63 -29.20
CA LYS A 393 6.69 -0.56 -30.34
C LYS A 393 8.03 0.09 -30.00
N ASN A 394 8.02 1.13 -29.15
CA ASN A 394 9.23 1.87 -28.72
C ASN A 394 9.96 1.22 -27.53
N ASN A 395 9.46 0.08 -27.04
CA ASN A 395 10.04 -0.71 -25.95
C ASN A 395 10.31 0.13 -24.69
N TYR A 396 9.31 0.89 -24.26
CA TYR A 396 9.35 1.61 -22.98
C TYR A 396 9.33 0.63 -21.81
N ALA A 397 10.04 0.94 -20.73
CA ALA A 397 10.11 0.13 -19.51
C ALA A 397 8.86 0.30 -18.62
N ILE A 398 7.67 0.14 -19.19
CA ILE A 398 6.39 0.46 -18.53
C ILE A 398 6.16 -0.47 -17.33
N THR A 399 5.70 0.11 -16.22
CA THR A 399 5.19 -0.62 -15.05
C THR A 399 3.91 -1.37 -15.44
N LYS A 400 3.91 -2.70 -15.33
CA LYS A 400 2.77 -3.53 -15.75
C LYS A 400 1.68 -3.59 -14.67
N SER A 401 0.45 -3.88 -15.09
CA SER A 401 -0.68 -4.06 -14.18
C SER A 401 -0.43 -5.16 -13.15
N GLY A 402 -0.77 -4.90 -11.89
CA GLY A 402 -0.57 -5.77 -10.73
C GLY A 402 0.62 -5.32 -9.86
N VAL A 403 1.59 -4.60 -10.44
CA VAL A 403 2.79 -4.19 -9.69
C VAL A 403 2.44 -3.28 -8.52
N ALA A 404 1.51 -2.32 -8.66
CA ALA A 404 1.15 -1.42 -7.57
C ALA A 404 0.44 -2.17 -6.43
N MET A 405 -0.48 -3.08 -6.78
CA MET A 405 -1.16 -3.95 -5.82
C MET A 405 -0.17 -4.82 -5.03
N PHE A 406 0.78 -5.48 -5.68
CA PHE A 406 1.77 -6.31 -4.97
C PHE A 406 2.82 -5.48 -4.25
N SER A 407 3.10 -4.25 -4.70
CA SER A 407 3.95 -3.30 -3.96
C SER A 407 3.31 -2.87 -2.65
N TYR A 408 1.97 -2.70 -2.61
CA TYR A 408 1.24 -2.55 -1.35
C TYR A 408 1.47 -3.75 -0.43
N PHE A 409 1.25 -4.97 -0.93
CA PHE A 409 1.45 -6.17 -0.12
C PHE A 409 2.87 -6.28 0.42
N MET A 410 3.89 -5.98 -0.40
CA MET A 410 5.27 -6.00 0.07
C MET A 410 5.53 -4.91 1.12
N LEU A 411 5.31 -3.64 0.78
CA LEU A 411 5.70 -2.50 1.62
C LEU A 411 4.92 -2.45 2.93
N TRP A 412 3.62 -2.75 2.90
CA TRP A 412 2.81 -2.84 4.11
C TRP A 412 3.33 -3.95 5.05
N ASN A 413 3.68 -5.12 4.51
CA ASN A 413 4.25 -6.19 5.32
C ASN A 413 5.66 -5.88 5.82
N VAL A 414 6.46 -5.06 5.11
CA VAL A 414 7.75 -4.58 5.62
C VAL A 414 7.52 -3.65 6.82
N VAL A 415 6.61 -2.68 6.71
CA VAL A 415 6.25 -1.81 7.85
C VAL A 415 5.73 -2.65 9.02
N ARG A 416 4.91 -3.67 8.75
CA ARG A 416 4.45 -4.60 9.78
C ARG A 416 5.59 -5.40 10.41
N TYR A 417 6.49 -5.97 9.62
CA TYR A 417 7.62 -6.75 10.12
C TYR A 417 8.48 -5.91 11.07
N VAL A 418 8.75 -4.68 10.66
CA VAL A 418 9.47 -3.69 11.46
C VAL A 418 8.77 -3.42 12.79
N LEU A 419 7.47 -3.14 12.76
CA LEU A 419 6.71 -2.85 13.97
C LEU A 419 6.59 -4.09 14.86
N GLU A 420 6.50 -5.28 14.25
CA GLU A 420 6.40 -6.55 14.95
C GLU A 420 7.67 -6.89 15.74
N LEU A 421 8.85 -6.50 15.24
CA LEU A 421 10.10 -6.59 16.01
C LEU A 421 10.01 -5.82 17.32
N THR A 422 9.27 -4.71 17.31
CA THR A 422 9.03 -3.83 18.45
C THR A 422 7.72 -4.12 19.18
N ARG A 423 7.02 -5.22 18.94
CA ARG A 423 5.78 -5.54 19.66
C ARG A 423 6.02 -6.51 20.83
N SER A 424 5.19 -6.39 21.87
CA SER A 424 5.10 -7.41 22.93
C SER A 424 4.53 -8.70 22.39
N ASN A 425 4.90 -9.81 23.02
CA ASN A 425 4.52 -11.16 22.61
C ASN A 425 2.99 -11.33 22.50
N ASP A 426 2.20 -10.70 23.36
CA ASP A 426 0.75 -10.89 23.42
C ASP A 426 0.03 -10.19 22.24
N ASN A 427 0.60 -9.07 21.77
CA ASN A 427 0.07 -8.22 20.69
C ASN A 427 0.66 -8.52 19.31
N LEU A 428 1.38 -9.63 19.21
CA LEU A 428 1.90 -10.11 17.93
C LEU A 428 0.75 -10.50 16.99
N PHE A 429 1.02 -10.47 15.70
CA PHE A 429 0.17 -11.04 14.66
C PHE A 429 -0.18 -12.50 14.98
N ILE A 430 0.76 -13.25 15.58
CA ILE A 430 0.46 -14.49 16.29
C ILE A 430 0.89 -14.35 17.74
N SER A 431 -0.11 -14.15 18.59
CA SER A 431 0.07 -13.97 20.03
C SER A 431 0.96 -15.07 20.60
N ASN A 432 1.88 -14.66 21.46
CA ASN A 432 2.82 -15.46 22.24
C ASN A 432 3.87 -16.24 21.43
N ASN A 433 4.01 -16.00 20.12
CA ASN A 433 5.04 -16.63 19.31
C ASN A 433 5.70 -15.65 18.32
N LYS A 434 6.76 -14.98 18.79
CA LYS A 434 7.49 -13.94 18.02
C LYS A 434 8.14 -14.49 16.77
N ASP A 435 8.79 -15.65 16.86
CA ASP A 435 9.49 -16.25 15.73
C ASP A 435 8.52 -16.65 14.62
N LEU A 436 7.39 -17.26 14.97
CA LEU A 436 6.37 -17.66 14.02
C LEU A 436 5.67 -16.43 13.41
N SER A 437 5.36 -15.42 14.23
CA SER A 437 4.78 -14.16 13.77
C SER A 437 5.69 -13.47 12.73
N LEU A 438 6.96 -13.26 13.09
CA LEU A 438 7.96 -12.66 12.21
C LEU A 438 8.18 -13.50 10.95
N SER A 439 8.23 -14.83 11.07
CA SER A 439 8.40 -15.72 9.90
C SER A 439 7.24 -15.61 8.92
N ILE A 440 6.00 -15.53 9.40
CA ILE A 440 4.81 -15.41 8.55
C ILE A 440 4.74 -14.04 7.87
N ILE A 441 5.05 -12.96 8.60
CA ILE A 441 5.12 -11.62 8.00
C ILE A 441 6.30 -11.52 7.03
N GLY A 442 7.45 -12.12 7.35
CA GLY A 442 8.60 -12.17 6.45
C GLY A 442 8.28 -12.93 5.16
N LEU A 443 7.59 -14.07 5.26
CA LEU A 443 7.13 -14.82 4.10
C LEU A 443 6.13 -14.01 3.26
N SER A 444 5.23 -13.25 3.88
CA SER A 444 4.29 -12.40 3.14
C SER A 444 4.97 -11.24 2.41
N VAL A 445 6.08 -10.68 2.93
CA VAL A 445 6.95 -9.75 2.20
C VAL A 445 7.51 -10.41 0.95
N VAL A 446 8.05 -11.63 1.07
CA VAL A 446 8.60 -12.39 -0.06
C VAL A 446 7.51 -12.68 -1.10
N ILE A 447 6.31 -13.05 -0.69
CA ILE A 447 5.16 -13.25 -1.58
C ILE A 447 4.81 -11.95 -2.32
N GLY A 448 4.81 -10.81 -1.63
CA GLY A 448 4.63 -9.50 -2.25
C GLY A 448 5.67 -9.21 -3.32
N PHE A 449 6.96 -9.45 -3.01
CA PHE A 449 8.06 -9.25 -3.95
C PHE A 449 7.99 -10.19 -5.17
N ILE A 450 7.71 -11.47 -4.96
CA ILE A 450 7.46 -12.44 -6.04
C ILE A 450 6.26 -11.97 -6.88
N GLY A 451 5.21 -11.47 -6.26
CA GLY A 451 4.03 -10.91 -6.94
C GLY A 451 4.37 -9.72 -7.84
N ILE A 452 5.29 -8.85 -7.44
CA ILE A 452 5.81 -7.75 -8.26
C ILE A 452 6.54 -8.30 -9.49
N ILE A 453 7.48 -9.22 -9.31
CA ILE A 453 8.26 -9.84 -10.40
C ILE A 453 7.32 -10.58 -11.36
N CYS A 454 6.40 -11.37 -10.82
CA CYS A 454 5.41 -12.10 -11.59
C CYS A 454 4.50 -11.15 -12.38
N SER A 455 4.03 -10.07 -11.79
CA SER A 455 3.21 -9.07 -12.50
C SER A 455 3.97 -8.41 -13.64
N GLN A 456 5.24 -8.08 -13.41
CA GLN A 456 6.08 -7.42 -14.40
C GLN A 456 6.47 -8.34 -15.57
N TYR A 457 6.78 -9.63 -15.32
CA TYR A 457 7.40 -10.51 -16.32
C TYR A 457 6.64 -11.80 -16.67
N VAL A 458 5.77 -12.30 -15.80
CA VAL A 458 5.12 -13.61 -15.94
C VAL A 458 3.64 -13.46 -16.29
N PHE A 459 2.86 -12.78 -15.46
CA PHE A 459 1.43 -12.58 -15.64
C PHE A 459 1.12 -11.83 -16.94
N CYS A 460 1.99 -10.91 -17.33
CA CYS A 460 1.88 -10.22 -18.60
C CYS A 460 1.99 -11.16 -19.82
N ARG A 461 2.72 -12.28 -19.69
CA ARG A 461 2.87 -13.28 -20.76
C ARG A 461 1.87 -14.43 -20.65
N LEU A 462 1.23 -14.61 -19.50
CA LEU A 462 0.28 -15.71 -19.30
C LEU A 462 -1.19 -15.30 -19.44
N PHE A 463 -1.56 -14.08 -19.05
CA PHE A 463 -2.96 -13.71 -18.86
C PHE A 463 -3.46 -12.58 -19.76
N ARG A 464 -2.60 -12.03 -20.64
CA ARG A 464 -2.99 -10.95 -21.53
C ARG A 464 -3.91 -11.40 -22.65
N LYS A 465 -4.79 -10.49 -23.06
CA LYS A 465 -5.80 -10.69 -24.11
C LYS A 465 -5.88 -9.45 -24.99
N VAL A 466 -6.26 -9.66 -26.23
CA VAL A 466 -6.57 -8.63 -27.22
C VAL A 466 -7.84 -7.91 -26.81
N ASN A 467 -7.95 -6.60 -27.08
CA ASN A 467 -9.13 -5.79 -26.73
C ASN A 467 -9.42 -5.74 -25.22
N TRP A 468 -8.38 -5.84 -24.37
CA TRP A 468 -8.51 -5.73 -22.92
C TRP A 468 -7.66 -4.56 -22.40
N LEU A 469 -8.15 -3.92 -21.32
CA LEU A 469 -7.45 -2.85 -20.63
C LEU A 469 -6.44 -3.42 -19.61
N TYR A 470 -5.16 -3.03 -19.78
CA TYR A 470 -4.06 -3.29 -18.84
C TYR A 470 -3.37 -1.97 -18.44
N GLU A 471 -2.09 -1.78 -18.75
CA GLU A 471 -1.40 -0.48 -18.64
C GLU A 471 -1.89 0.54 -19.69
N VAL A 472 -2.30 0.01 -20.84
CA VAL A 472 -2.86 0.70 -21.99
C VAL A 472 -3.95 -0.22 -22.53
N GLU A 473 -4.92 0.33 -23.25
CA GLU A 473 -5.90 -0.47 -23.97
C GLU A 473 -5.23 -1.19 -25.13
N TYR A 474 -5.39 -2.51 -25.19
CA TYR A 474 -4.76 -3.34 -26.23
C TYR A 474 -5.62 -3.33 -27.49
N PHE A 475 -4.99 -3.25 -28.66
CA PHE A 475 -5.69 -3.19 -29.94
C PHE A 475 -6.75 -4.30 -30.08
N SER A 476 -7.86 -3.98 -30.77
CA SER A 476 -8.92 -4.94 -31.07
C SER A 476 -8.68 -5.64 -32.39
N ILE A 477 -8.88 -6.95 -32.42
CA ILE A 477 -9.06 -7.71 -33.66
C ILE A 477 -10.55 -7.67 -33.95
N VAL A 478 -10.98 -6.87 -34.94
CA VAL A 478 -12.29 -7.07 -35.53
C VAL A 478 -12.16 -8.32 -36.41
N GLU A 479 -12.88 -9.38 -36.05
CA GLU A 479 -13.19 -10.45 -36.98
C GLU A 479 -14.21 -9.86 -37.95
N VAL A 480 -13.79 -9.71 -39.21
CA VAL A 480 -14.64 -9.26 -40.31
C VAL A 480 -15.60 -10.38 -40.67
#